data_AF-A0A368F7Z8-F1
#
_entry.id   AF-A0A368F7Z8-F1
#
_cell.length_a   1.000
_cell.length_b   1.000
_cell.length_c   1.000
_cell.angle_alpha   90.00
_cell.angle_beta   90.00
_cell.angle_gamma   90.00
#
_symmetry.space_group_name_H-M   'P 1'
#
loop_
_entity.id
_entity.type
_entity.pdbx_description
1 polymer ?
#
loop_
_entity_poly.entity_id
_entity_poly.type
_entity_poly.pdbx_seq_one_letter_code
_entity_poly.pdbx_strand_id
1 'polypeptide(L)'
;MMKQLRIEEGAEVRVDSVTLPSATYAKLKPQSLEFLNISNPRAVLEVELRKFACLTKNDVIAVLYADQVLEFLVQEVKPSNAVCIIECDLNLDFDAPEGYVEEPNPARQPSTFKVGDLSRSVGIL
;
A
#
# COMPACT_ATOMS: atom_id res chain seq x y z
N MET A 1 -5.50 -18.96 3.16
CA MET A 1 -5.78 -19.86 2.03
C MET A 1 -7.23 -20.36 1.99
N MET A 2 -7.73 -21.23 2.89
CA MET A 2 -9.12 -21.77 2.81
C MET A 2 -10.21 -20.68 2.79
N LYS A 3 -10.11 -19.68 3.68
CA LYS A 3 -11.04 -18.54 3.71
C LYS A 3 -11.08 -17.76 2.39
N GLN A 4 -9.93 -17.64 1.73
CA GLN A 4 -9.78 -16.88 0.49
C GLN A 4 -10.31 -17.65 -0.73
N LEU A 5 -10.11 -18.97 -0.73
CA LEU A 5 -10.66 -19.88 -1.74
C LEU A 5 -12.15 -20.19 -1.51
N ARG A 6 -12.71 -19.80 -0.35
CA ARG A 6 -14.11 -20.05 0.06
C ARG A 6 -14.48 -21.54 -0.04
N ILE A 7 -13.57 -22.39 0.43
CA ILE A 7 -13.72 -23.85 0.43
C ILE A 7 -13.90 -24.40 1.84
N GLU A 8 -14.64 -25.50 1.95
CA GLU A 8 -14.84 -26.27 3.17
C GLU A 8 -14.04 -27.58 3.13
N GLU A 9 -13.98 -28.29 4.26
CA GLU A 9 -13.32 -29.59 4.34
C GLU A 9 -13.92 -30.59 3.34
N GLY A 10 -13.07 -31.29 2.61
CA GLY A 10 -13.49 -32.23 1.56
C GLY A 10 -13.73 -31.62 0.17
N ALA A 11 -13.53 -30.30 0.00
CA ALA A 11 -13.61 -29.66 -1.31
C ALA A 11 -12.45 -30.07 -2.24
N GLU A 12 -12.76 -30.22 -3.54
CA GLU A 12 -11.76 -30.50 -4.58
C GLU A 12 -11.02 -29.21 -4.97
N VAL A 13 -9.68 -29.28 -5.01
CA VAL A 13 -8.82 -28.17 -5.40
C VAL A 13 -7.94 -28.61 -6.57
N ARG A 14 -7.92 -27.82 -7.64
CA ARG A 14 -6.99 -28.02 -8.75
C ARG A 14 -5.64 -27.39 -8.41
N VAL A 15 -4.59 -28.17 -8.58
CA VAL A 15 -3.21 -27.75 -8.35
C VAL A 15 -2.45 -27.91 -9.64
N ASP A 16 -2.00 -26.79 -10.19
CA ASP A 16 -1.15 -26.75 -11.38
C ASP A 16 0.26 -26.30 -10.99
N SER A 17 1.27 -26.88 -11.64
CA SER A 17 2.66 -26.45 -11.47
C SER A 17 2.96 -25.31 -12.43
N VAL A 18 3.38 -24.17 -11.87
CA VAL A 18 3.75 -22.97 -12.64
C VAL A 18 5.05 -22.39 -12.10
N THR A 19 5.90 -21.90 -13.00
CA THR A 19 7.11 -21.16 -12.62
C THR A 19 6.79 -19.69 -12.52
N LEU A 20 6.91 -19.11 -11.33
CA LEU A 20 6.68 -17.69 -11.10
C LEU A 20 7.98 -16.89 -11.28
N PRO A 21 7.94 -15.71 -11.94
CA PRO A 21 9.09 -14.84 -12.01
C PRO A 21 9.41 -14.23 -10.64
N SER A 22 10.67 -13.88 -10.43
CA SER A 22 11.12 -13.14 -9.24
C SER A 22 10.45 -11.76 -9.18
N ALA A 23 9.96 -11.40 -8.01
CA ALA A 23 9.30 -10.13 -7.76
C ALA A 23 10.31 -8.98 -7.73
N THR A 24 9.99 -7.89 -8.43
CA THR A 24 10.82 -6.66 -8.42
C THR A 24 10.16 -5.51 -7.68
N TYR A 25 8.82 -5.49 -7.68
CA TYR A 25 8.03 -4.46 -7.03
C TYR A 25 6.71 -5.04 -6.53
N ALA A 26 6.30 -4.60 -5.34
CA ALA A 26 4.95 -4.84 -4.83
C ALA A 26 4.41 -3.60 -4.14
N LYS A 27 3.15 -3.28 -4.43
CA LYS A 27 2.40 -2.21 -3.79
C LYS A 27 1.36 -2.80 -2.86
N LEU A 28 1.45 -2.44 -1.58
CA LEU A 28 0.58 -2.95 -0.52
C LEU A 28 -0.31 -1.83 0.01
N LYS A 29 -1.60 -2.13 0.20
CA LYS A 29 -2.59 -1.22 0.79
C LYS A 29 -3.01 -1.74 2.16
N PRO A 30 -2.67 -1.05 3.26
CA PRO A 30 -3.14 -1.43 4.59
C PRO A 30 -4.66 -1.32 4.69
N GLN A 31 -5.30 -2.28 5.36
CA GLN A 31 -6.75 -2.26 5.58
C GLN A 31 -7.15 -1.54 6.87
N SER A 32 -6.21 -1.31 7.78
CA SER A 32 -6.43 -0.69 9.09
C SER A 32 -5.57 0.56 9.29
N LEU A 33 -6.11 1.55 10.02
CA LEU A 33 -5.39 2.74 10.45
C LEU A 33 -4.28 2.42 11.48
N GLU A 34 -4.34 1.25 12.12
CA GLU A 34 -3.29 0.80 13.05
C GLU A 34 -1.92 0.71 12.39
N PHE A 35 -1.86 0.57 11.06
CA PHE A 35 -0.63 0.65 10.29
C PHE A 35 0.14 1.97 10.50
N LEU A 36 -0.56 3.10 10.72
CA LEU A 36 0.06 4.40 10.96
C LEU A 36 0.86 4.46 12.27
N ASN A 37 0.56 3.55 13.21
CA ASN A 37 1.28 3.47 14.49
C ASN A 37 2.62 2.74 14.36
N ILE A 38 2.91 2.09 13.22
CA ILE A 38 4.17 1.37 13.02
C ILE A 38 5.28 2.37 12.69
N SER A 39 6.33 2.40 13.52
CA SER A 39 7.45 3.31 13.28
C SER A 39 8.26 2.97 12.02
N ASN A 40 8.45 1.67 11.72
CA ASN A 40 9.22 1.18 10.58
C ASN A 40 8.46 0.08 9.81
N PRO A 41 7.41 0.43 9.04
CA PRO A 41 6.54 -0.56 8.39
C PRO A 41 7.27 -1.43 7.36
N ARG A 42 8.25 -0.86 6.65
CA ARG A 42 9.03 -1.58 5.64
C ARG A 42 9.83 -2.74 6.24
N ALA A 43 10.50 -2.52 7.37
CA ALA A 43 11.31 -3.55 8.02
C ALA A 43 10.46 -4.70 8.58
N VAL A 44 9.30 -4.38 9.17
CA VAL A 44 8.36 -5.39 9.69
C VAL A 44 7.87 -6.28 8.55
N LEU A 45 7.47 -5.67 7.43
CA LEU A 45 7.00 -6.41 6.27
C LEU A 45 8.10 -7.21 5.58
N GLU A 46 9.33 -6.70 5.49
CA GLU A 46 10.46 -7.47 4.94
C GLU A 46 10.75 -8.75 5.76
N VAL A 47 10.58 -8.71 7.08
CA VAL A 47 10.72 -9.90 7.93
C VAL A 47 9.55 -10.84 7.73
N GLU A 48 8.32 -10.31 7.74
CA GLU A 48 7.13 -11.15 7.64
C GLU A 48 6.97 -11.78 6.26
N LEU A 49 7.28 -11.04 5.19
CA LEU A 49 7.21 -11.52 3.81
C LEU A 49 8.16 -12.69 3.55
N ARG A 50 9.27 -12.84 4.28
CA ARG A 50 10.14 -14.03 4.17
C ARG A 50 9.44 -15.33 4.54
N LYS A 51 8.33 -15.28 5.28
CA LYS A 51 7.51 -16.46 5.61
C LYS A 51 6.64 -16.91 4.43
N PHE A 52 6.51 -16.08 3.41
CA PHE A 52 5.70 -16.34 2.23
C PHE A 52 6.60 -16.66 1.03
N ALA A 53 6.14 -17.57 0.17
CA ALA A 53 6.87 -17.96 -1.04
C ALA A 53 6.51 -17.08 -2.26
N CYS A 54 5.25 -16.63 -2.31
CA CYS A 54 4.72 -15.92 -3.46
C CYS A 54 3.70 -14.86 -3.04
N LEU A 55 3.56 -13.83 -3.87
CA LEU A 55 2.51 -12.84 -3.77
C LEU A 55 1.67 -12.84 -5.03
N THR A 56 0.36 -12.65 -4.85
CA THR A 56 -0.60 -12.55 -5.95
C THR A 56 -1.33 -11.22 -5.87
N LYS A 57 -1.62 -10.61 -7.00
CA LYS A 57 -2.41 -9.38 -7.09
C LYS A 57 -3.82 -9.62 -6.54
N ASN A 58 -4.34 -8.64 -5.80
CA ASN A 58 -5.62 -8.66 -5.10
C ASN A 58 -5.72 -9.72 -3.98
N ASP A 59 -4.58 -10.21 -3.49
CA ASP A 59 -4.51 -11.09 -2.32
C ASP A 59 -4.46 -10.26 -1.03
N VAL A 60 -4.97 -10.79 0.08
CA VAL A 60 -4.87 -10.15 1.41
C VAL A 60 -3.92 -10.95 2.28
N ILE A 61 -2.79 -10.33 2.62
CA ILE A 61 -1.80 -10.89 3.53
C ILE A 61 -2.04 -10.38 4.95
N ALA A 62 -1.88 -11.25 5.93
CA ALA A 62 -2.01 -10.92 7.34
C ALA A 62 -0.62 -10.97 8.02
N VAL A 63 -0.29 -9.92 8.76
CA VAL A 63 1.00 -9.73 9.42
C VAL A 63 0.76 -9.51 10.90
N LEU A 64 1.47 -10.25 11.75
CA LEU A 64 1.41 -10.06 13.19
C LEU A 64 2.42 -9.01 13.64
N TYR A 65 1.95 -7.92 14.26
CA TYR A 65 2.78 -6.87 14.83
C TYR A 65 2.26 -6.48 16.21
N ALA A 66 3.12 -6.53 17.24
CA ALA A 66 2.78 -6.16 18.62
C ALA A 66 1.47 -6.82 19.12
N ASP A 67 1.33 -8.13 18.89
CA ASP A 67 0.16 -8.95 19.22
C ASP A 67 -1.15 -8.56 18.51
N GLN A 68 -1.08 -7.72 17.48
CA GLN A 68 -2.19 -7.37 16.61
C GLN A 68 -1.99 -7.91 15.20
N VAL A 69 -3.06 -8.42 14.59
CA VAL A 69 -3.05 -8.91 13.21
C VAL A 69 -3.46 -7.76 12.30
N LEU A 70 -2.52 -7.35 11.44
CA LEU A 70 -2.72 -6.30 10.45
C LEU A 70 -2.89 -6.92 9.07
N GLU A 71 -3.92 -6.48 8.36
CA GLU A 71 -4.23 -6.97 7.01
C GLU A 71 -3.77 -5.97 5.95
N PHE A 72 -3.15 -6.50 4.89
CA PHE A 72 -2.66 -5.74 3.76
C PHE A 72 -3.17 -6.34 2.46
N LEU A 73 -3.79 -5.52 1.63
CA LEU A 73 -4.20 -5.90 0.28
C LEU A 73 -3.04 -5.67 -0.70
N VAL A 74 -2.68 -6.69 -1.45
CA VAL A 74 -1.71 -6.62 -2.54
C VAL A 74 -2.38 -5.94 -3.74
N GLN A 75 -2.08 -4.66 -3.96
CA GLN A 75 -2.71 -3.87 -5.02
C GLN A 75 -2.04 -4.10 -6.37
N GLU A 76 -0.71 -4.16 -6.39
CA GLU A 76 0.08 -4.36 -7.60
C GLU A 76 1.33 -5.18 -7.32
N VAL A 77 1.71 -6.04 -8.26
CA VAL A 77 2.94 -6.82 -8.26
C VAL A 77 3.56 -6.80 -9.65
N LYS A 78 4.88 -6.77 -9.73
CA LYS A 78 5.63 -6.80 -10.99
C LYS A 78 6.72 -7.88 -10.93
N PRO A 79 6.99 -8.57 -12.06
CA PRO A 79 6.52 -8.27 -13.42
C PRO A 79 5.18 -8.92 -13.83
N SER A 80 4.62 -9.80 -13.00
CA SER A 80 3.39 -10.54 -13.31
C SER A 80 2.37 -10.39 -12.19
N ASN A 81 1.14 -10.83 -12.42
CA ASN A 81 0.07 -10.85 -11.41
C ASN A 81 0.34 -11.83 -10.26
N ALA A 82 1.23 -12.80 -10.45
CA ALA A 82 1.73 -13.68 -9.41
C ALA A 82 3.25 -13.75 -9.53
N VAL A 83 3.95 -13.58 -8.41
CA VAL A 83 5.41 -13.46 -8.37
C VAL A 83 5.97 -14.26 -7.19
N CYS A 84 7.19 -14.75 -7.38
CA CYS A 84 7.97 -15.39 -6.33
C CYS A 84 8.76 -14.34 -5.53
N ILE A 85 8.73 -14.43 -4.21
CA ILE A 85 9.42 -13.49 -3.30
C ILE A 85 10.49 -14.16 -2.44
N ILE A 86 10.81 -15.42 -2.71
CA ILE A 86 11.86 -16.17 -1.99
C ILE A 86 13.21 -15.55 -2.32
N GLU A 87 13.93 -15.07 -1.30
CA GLU A 87 15.31 -14.53 -1.43
C GLU A 87 15.46 -13.42 -2.50
N CYS A 88 14.40 -12.64 -2.72
CA CYS A 88 14.39 -11.56 -3.69
C CYS A 88 14.46 -10.19 -3.02
N ASP A 89 15.18 -9.26 -3.61
CA ASP A 89 15.19 -7.84 -3.22
C ASP A 89 13.94 -7.14 -3.77
N LEU A 90 12.86 -7.17 -3.00
CA LEU A 90 11.57 -6.60 -3.37
C LEU A 90 11.48 -5.12 -3.02
N ASN A 91 11.21 -4.25 -4.01
CA ASN A 91 10.87 -2.87 -3.70
C ASN A 91 9.41 -2.76 -3.24
N LEU A 92 9.21 -2.45 -1.96
CA LEU A 92 7.90 -2.28 -1.34
C LEU A 92 7.46 -0.82 -1.37
N ASP A 93 6.20 -0.62 -1.74
CA ASP A 93 5.53 0.67 -1.75
C ASP A 93 4.17 0.57 -1.05
N PHE A 94 3.74 1.67 -0.44
CA PHE A 94 2.57 1.71 0.43
C PHE A 94 1.54 2.70 -0.10
N ASP A 95 0.30 2.23 -0.23
CA ASP A 95 -0.83 3.12 -0.51
C ASP A 95 -1.50 3.59 0.80
N ALA A 96 -2.31 4.64 0.71
CA ALA A 96 -3.10 5.11 1.85
C ALA A 96 -4.04 4.00 2.35
N PRO A 97 -4.22 3.86 3.68
CA PRO A 97 -5.09 2.83 4.24
C PRO A 97 -6.55 2.98 3.77
N GLU A 98 -7.26 1.85 3.66
CA GLU A 98 -8.71 1.86 3.43
C GLU A 98 -9.43 2.72 4.49
N GLY A 99 -10.28 3.64 4.05
CA GLY A 99 -11.07 4.47 4.98
C GLY A 99 -10.31 5.64 5.61
N TYR A 100 -9.07 5.95 5.20
CA TYR A 100 -8.43 7.21 5.59
C TYR A 100 -9.21 8.41 5.03
N VAL A 101 -10.04 9.02 5.87
CA VAL A 101 -10.58 10.34 5.63
C VAL A 101 -9.52 11.31 6.12
N GLU A 102 -8.87 12.02 5.19
CA GLU A 102 -8.00 13.14 5.53
C GLU A 102 -8.87 14.15 6.29
N GLU A 103 -8.66 14.28 7.61
CA GLU A 103 -9.30 15.36 8.36
C GLU A 103 -8.89 16.67 7.68
N PRO A 104 -9.84 17.52 7.26
CA PRO A 104 -9.51 18.77 6.60
C PRO A 104 -8.69 19.59 7.58
N ASN A 105 -7.39 19.69 7.31
CA ASN A 105 -6.46 20.51 8.08
C ASN A 105 -7.03 21.94 8.16
N PRO A 106 -7.39 22.48 9.34
CA PRO A 106 -7.89 23.86 9.44
C PRO A 106 -6.80 24.92 9.18
N ALA A 107 -5.59 24.54 8.77
CA ALA A 107 -4.49 25.47 8.54
C ALA A 107 -4.09 25.59 7.06
N ARG A 108 -4.86 26.40 6.31
CA ARG A 108 -4.29 27.35 5.33
C ARG A 108 -5.38 28.35 4.92
N GLN A 109 -5.55 29.39 5.73
CA GLN A 109 -6.12 30.63 5.21
C GLN A 109 -5.17 31.14 4.11
N PRO A 110 -5.62 31.37 2.87
CA PRO A 110 -4.81 32.07 1.89
C PRO A 110 -4.71 33.52 2.36
N SER A 111 -3.56 33.91 2.90
CA SER A 111 -3.24 35.32 3.12
C SER A 111 -3.13 36.00 1.75
N THR A 112 -4.25 36.58 1.29
CA THR A 112 -4.29 37.44 0.12
C THR A 112 -3.43 38.67 0.37
N PHE A 113 -2.18 38.64 -0.09
CA PHE A 113 -1.37 39.84 -0.27
C PHE A 113 -1.99 40.64 -1.41
N LYS A 114 -2.74 41.69 -1.07
CA LYS A 114 -3.15 42.72 -2.04
C LYS A 114 -1.92 43.53 -2.42
N VAL A 115 -1.35 43.26 -3.60
CA VAL A 115 -0.44 44.21 -4.26
C VAL A 115 -1.31 45.38 -4.69
N GLY A 116 -1.20 46.49 -3.97
CA GLY A 116 -1.91 47.73 -4.29
C GLY A 116 -1.38 48.32 -5.60
N ASP A 117 -2.27 48.42 -6.58
CA ASP A 117 -2.14 49.22 -7.79
C ASP A 117 -1.66 50.65 -7.47
N LEU A 118 -0.40 50.96 -7.76
CA LEU A 118 0.04 52.34 -7.95
C LEU A 118 -0.25 52.77 -9.39
N SER A 119 -1.49 53.17 -9.63
CA SER A 119 -1.83 54.08 -10.72
C SER A 119 -1.26 55.46 -10.40
N ARG A 120 -0.23 55.89 -11.13
CA ARG A 120 0.06 57.32 -11.33
C ARG A 120 0.30 57.56 -12.81
N SER A 121 -0.75 58.08 -13.42
CA SER A 121 -0.84 58.58 -14.78
C SER A 121 0.29 59.57 -15.10
N VAL A 122 1.04 59.29 -16.17
CA VAL A 122 1.86 60.27 -16.89
C VAL A 122 1.33 60.32 -18.31
N GLY A 123 0.79 61.46 -18.71
CA GLY A 123 0.16 61.74 -20.00
C GLY A 123 -0.34 63.18 -20.00
N ILE A 124 0.57 64.15 -20.14
CA ILE A 124 0.80 64.94 -21.36
C ILE A 124 -0.34 65.93 -21.64
N LEU A 125 -0.08 67.19 -21.30
CA LEU A 125 -0.49 68.38 -22.05
C LEU A 125 0.77 68.96 -22.69
#